data_AF-A0A366VXT0-F1
#
_entry.id   AF-A0A366VXT0-F1
#
_cell.length_a   1.000
_cell.length_b   1.000
_cell.length_c   1.000
_cell.angle_alpha   90.00
_cell.angle_beta   90.00
_cell.angle_gamma   90.00
#
_symmetry.space_group_name_H-M   'P 1'
#
loop_
_entity.id
_entity.type
_entity.pdbx_description
1 polymer ?
#
loop_
_entity_poly.entity_id
_entity_poly.type
_entity_poly.pdbx_seq_one_letter_code
_entity_poly.pdbx_strand_id
1 'polypeptide(L)'
;MRFLRLSVAAGLCAASLSACSTTTGTPAEQEVGSVTMRTGDAANYEYIYQPTSGSPDRVLRLLPNAGWYYYPDTLAGVPAEFSVYLQSSQGYLLRGTVDGGEVIIVDNGAQLTRTGTTILPAALNTGGVTYGGTYGGIVVDGTGDMSPSTISGIVEIEVDFHDYAVSGSISNRVLDETIAANDITLDLTDLIDGAFEGTTTGGDLNTGGLVASAGTYTGLIVGPNGEHIIGAVTITHTGVDGVVEQGGMILSQ
;
A
#
# COMPACT_ATOMS: atom_id res chain seq x y z
N MET A 1 56.52 -63.32 -30.01
CA MET A 1 55.37 -63.39 -29.10
C MET A 1 54.14 -62.84 -29.81
N ARG A 2 53.05 -63.63 -29.82
CA ARG A 2 51.59 -63.34 -29.89
C ARG A 2 51.15 -61.94 -30.41
N PHE A 3 50.42 -61.89 -31.53
CA PHE A 3 48.95 -61.67 -31.66
C PHE A 3 48.51 -60.27 -31.15
N LEU A 4 47.79 -59.40 -31.88
CA LEU A 4 46.46 -59.61 -32.48
C LEU A 4 46.12 -58.42 -33.42
N ARG A 5 45.38 -58.66 -34.51
CA ARG A 5 44.62 -57.65 -35.27
C ARG A 5 43.41 -57.16 -34.47
N LEU A 6 42.97 -55.92 -34.64
CA LEU A 6 41.53 -55.59 -34.66
C LEU A 6 41.26 -54.27 -35.41
N SER A 7 40.24 -54.32 -36.26
CA SER A 7 39.72 -53.29 -37.16
C SER A 7 38.22 -53.17 -36.92
N VAL A 8 37.70 -52.02 -36.48
CA VAL A 8 36.27 -51.62 -36.40
C VAL A 8 36.28 -50.11 -36.08
N ALA A 9 35.39 -49.22 -36.49
CA ALA A 9 34.48 -49.02 -37.62
C ALA A 9 34.04 -47.55 -37.50
N ALA A 10 33.66 -46.93 -38.61
CA ALA A 10 33.08 -45.59 -38.63
C ALA A 10 31.70 -45.59 -37.95
N GLY A 11 31.47 -44.62 -37.07
CA GLY A 11 30.16 -44.27 -36.54
C GLY A 11 29.89 -42.79 -36.81
N LEU A 12 29.08 -42.51 -37.83
CA LEU A 12 28.43 -41.22 -38.00
C LEU A 12 27.43 -41.03 -36.85
N CYS A 13 27.67 -40.05 -35.98
CA CYS A 13 26.61 -39.48 -35.15
C CYS A 13 26.03 -38.27 -35.87
N ALA A 14 24.86 -38.44 -36.47
CA ALA A 14 23.98 -37.35 -36.83
C ALA A 14 23.46 -36.73 -35.53
N ALA A 15 24.05 -35.61 -35.12
CA ALA A 15 23.47 -34.77 -34.08
C ALA A 15 22.29 -34.02 -34.70
N SER A 16 21.08 -34.51 -34.43
CA SER A 16 19.85 -33.78 -34.61
C SER A 16 19.93 -32.48 -33.79
N LEU A 17 20.07 -31.35 -34.48
CA LEU A 17 19.81 -30.02 -33.93
C LEU A 17 18.34 -29.99 -33.50
N SER A 18 18.09 -30.28 -32.24
CA SER A 18 16.81 -30.00 -31.61
C SER A 18 16.70 -28.49 -31.54
N ALA A 19 15.74 -27.93 -32.28
CA ALA A 19 15.38 -26.53 -32.16
C ALA A 19 14.92 -26.29 -30.73
N CYS A 20 15.72 -25.57 -29.93
CA CYS A 20 15.22 -24.88 -28.76
C CYS A 20 14.20 -23.86 -29.27
N SER A 21 12.94 -24.24 -29.24
CA SER A 21 11.81 -23.33 -29.32
C SER A 21 11.90 -22.39 -28.13
N THR A 22 12.54 -21.23 -28.30
CA THR A 22 12.29 -20.07 -27.46
C THR A 22 10.89 -19.60 -27.79
N THR A 23 9.88 -20.24 -27.20
CA THR A 23 8.57 -19.62 -27.05
C THR A 23 8.84 -18.36 -26.24
N THR A 24 8.92 -17.22 -26.93
CA THR A 24 8.73 -15.90 -26.37
C THR A 24 7.26 -15.84 -25.94
N GLY A 25 6.95 -16.53 -24.84
CA GLY A 25 5.64 -16.43 -24.21
C GLY A 25 5.52 -14.99 -23.76
N THR A 26 4.57 -14.25 -24.34
CA THR A 26 4.10 -13.00 -23.76
C THR A 26 3.85 -13.28 -22.28
N PRO A 27 4.48 -12.55 -21.33
CA PRO A 27 4.16 -12.70 -19.93
C PRO A 27 2.67 -12.46 -19.80
N ALA A 28 2.01 -13.45 -19.21
CA ALA A 28 0.58 -13.41 -19.04
C ALA A 28 0.23 -12.31 -18.03
N GLU A 29 -0.94 -11.69 -18.21
CA GLU A 29 -1.57 -10.92 -17.15
C GLU A 29 -1.64 -11.79 -15.88
N GLN A 30 -1.36 -11.18 -14.73
CA GLN A 30 -1.42 -11.87 -13.46
C GLN A 30 -2.77 -11.62 -12.80
N GLU A 31 -3.54 -12.67 -12.59
CA GLU A 31 -4.75 -12.61 -11.78
C GLU A 31 -4.40 -12.74 -10.30
N VAL A 32 -4.81 -11.76 -9.49
CA VAL A 32 -4.59 -11.73 -8.05
C VAL A 32 -5.91 -11.56 -7.30
N GLY A 33 -6.10 -12.35 -6.25
CA GLY A 33 -7.37 -12.41 -5.51
C GLY A 33 -7.45 -11.47 -4.31
N SER A 34 -8.54 -11.58 -3.56
CA SER A 34 -8.75 -10.81 -2.32
C SER A 34 -7.59 -11.00 -1.35
N VAL A 35 -7.14 -9.90 -0.76
CA VAL A 35 -6.08 -9.91 0.27
C VAL A 35 -6.36 -8.82 1.29
N THR A 36 -5.98 -9.07 2.54
CA THR A 36 -5.97 -8.06 3.58
C THR A 36 -4.57 -7.95 4.16
N MET A 37 -4.01 -6.75 4.14
CA MET A 37 -2.74 -6.40 4.78
C MET A 37 -3.02 -5.51 6.00
N ARG A 38 -2.21 -5.67 7.04
CA ARG A 38 -2.32 -4.86 8.26
C ARG A 38 -0.93 -4.44 8.74
N THR A 39 -0.81 -3.20 9.16
CA THR A 39 0.42 -2.62 9.70
C THR A 39 0.20 -2.03 11.09
N GLY A 40 1.27 -1.91 11.86
CA GLY A 40 1.24 -1.32 13.20
C GLY A 40 0.22 -1.99 14.12
N ASP A 41 -0.46 -1.19 14.92
CA ASP A 41 -1.45 -1.68 15.88
C ASP A 41 -2.68 -2.29 15.20
N ALA A 42 -3.01 -1.87 13.98
CA ALA A 42 -4.11 -2.46 13.21
C ALA A 42 -3.93 -3.97 12.97
N ALA A 43 -2.70 -4.49 13.00
CA ALA A 43 -2.43 -5.94 12.91
C ALA A 43 -3.08 -6.76 14.04
N ASN A 44 -3.45 -6.13 15.15
CA ASN A 44 -4.08 -6.77 16.29
C ASN A 44 -5.61 -6.82 16.20
N TYR A 45 -6.22 -6.25 15.15
CA TYR A 45 -7.65 -6.07 15.02
C TYR A 45 -8.16 -6.41 13.62
N GLU A 46 -9.44 -6.75 13.54
CA GLU A 46 -10.15 -6.79 12.26
C GLU A 46 -11.13 -5.63 12.20
N TYR A 47 -11.12 -4.89 11.10
CA TYR A 47 -12.07 -3.81 10.85
C TYR A 47 -13.07 -4.23 9.78
N ILE A 48 -14.36 -4.03 10.07
CA ILE A 48 -15.46 -4.38 9.18
C ILE A 48 -16.39 -3.18 9.04
N TYR A 49 -16.60 -2.73 7.81
CA TYR A 49 -17.63 -1.76 7.51
C TYR A 49 -19.02 -2.37 7.66
N GLN A 50 -19.90 -1.67 8.37
CA GLN A 50 -21.29 -2.09 8.57
C GLN A 50 -22.23 -0.99 8.08
N PRO A 51 -22.72 -1.08 6.82
CA PRO A 51 -23.79 -0.21 6.38
C PRO A 51 -25.03 -0.52 7.22
N THR A 52 -25.66 0.49 7.77
CA THR A 52 -26.92 0.36 8.51
C THR A 52 -28.07 0.80 7.63
N SER A 53 -29.26 0.21 7.80
CA SER A 53 -30.46 0.59 7.03
C SER A 53 -31.00 1.99 7.38
N GLY A 54 -30.33 2.71 8.28
CA GLY A 54 -30.51 4.14 8.57
C GLY A 54 -29.17 4.76 8.97
N SER A 55 -29.05 6.09 8.90
CA SER A 55 -27.87 6.80 9.38
C SER A 55 -27.79 6.76 10.92
N PRO A 56 -26.61 6.54 11.52
CA PRO A 56 -25.30 6.50 10.89
C PRO A 56 -24.74 5.09 10.62
N ASP A 57 -24.11 4.92 9.44
CA ASP A 57 -23.21 3.81 9.14
C ASP A 57 -22.04 3.76 10.14
N ARG A 58 -21.38 2.60 10.30
CA ARG A 58 -20.31 2.45 11.30
C ARG A 58 -19.21 1.51 10.84
N VAL A 59 -18.05 1.64 11.48
CA VAL A 59 -16.95 0.67 11.35
C VAL A 59 -16.83 -0.10 12.66
N LEU A 60 -16.87 -1.43 12.57
CA LEU A 60 -16.68 -2.33 13.71
C LEU A 60 -15.21 -2.75 13.78
N ARG A 61 -14.56 -2.48 14.92
CA ARG A 61 -13.25 -3.04 15.25
C ARG A 61 -13.43 -4.25 16.17
N LEU A 62 -13.04 -5.42 15.69
CA LEU A 62 -13.07 -6.69 16.41
C LEU A 62 -11.75 -6.92 17.14
N LEU A 63 -11.81 -7.00 18.47
CA LEU A 63 -10.80 -7.64 19.31
C LEU A 63 -11.17 -9.12 19.50
N PRO A 64 -10.19 -9.99 19.83
CA PRO A 64 -10.44 -11.40 20.13
C PRO A 64 -11.56 -11.67 21.15
N ASN A 65 -11.86 -10.71 22.05
CA ASN A 65 -12.84 -10.86 23.12
C ASN A 65 -13.89 -9.71 23.22
N ALA A 66 -13.88 -8.72 22.32
CA ALA A 66 -14.85 -7.60 22.33
C ALA A 66 -14.90 -6.86 20.98
N GLY A 67 -16.06 -6.30 20.61
CA GLY A 67 -16.18 -5.44 19.42
C GLY A 67 -16.49 -3.99 19.81
N TRP A 68 -15.87 -3.02 19.13
CA TRP A 68 -16.14 -1.59 19.33
C TRP A 68 -16.63 -0.95 18.03
N TYR A 69 -17.57 -0.03 18.12
CA TYR A 69 -18.07 0.73 16.97
C TYR A 69 -17.46 2.12 16.92
N TYR A 70 -17.00 2.50 15.73
CA TYR A 70 -16.67 3.86 15.35
C TYR A 70 -17.86 4.46 14.62
N TYR A 71 -18.21 5.70 14.97
CA TYR A 71 -19.35 6.43 14.42
C TYR A 71 -18.87 7.56 13.51
N PRO A 72 -19.62 7.93 12.46
CA PRO A 72 -19.22 8.99 11.55
C PRO A 72 -19.02 10.29 12.32
N ASP A 73 -17.98 11.01 11.96
CA ASP A 73 -17.63 12.29 12.53
C ASP A 73 -17.05 13.20 11.45
N THR A 74 -16.59 14.37 11.84
CA THR A 74 -15.85 15.31 10.98
C THR A 74 -14.52 15.63 11.62
N LEU A 75 -13.48 15.68 10.80
CA LEU A 75 -12.16 16.16 11.20
C LEU A 75 -11.64 17.06 10.08
N ALA A 76 -11.28 18.30 10.40
CA ALA A 76 -10.88 19.30 9.43
C ALA A 76 -9.54 18.92 8.77
N GLY A 77 -9.32 19.31 7.52
CA GLY A 77 -8.10 18.97 6.77
C GLY A 77 -8.01 17.53 6.23
N VAL A 78 -9.00 16.67 6.49
CA VAL A 78 -9.08 15.35 5.87
C VAL A 78 -9.62 15.49 4.43
N PRO A 79 -8.94 14.91 3.41
CA PRO A 79 -9.43 14.92 2.04
C PRO A 79 -10.80 14.25 1.89
N ALA A 80 -11.60 14.71 0.92
CA ALA A 80 -12.98 14.26 0.72
C ALA A 80 -13.10 12.77 0.32
N GLU A 81 -12.02 12.16 -0.15
CA GLU A 81 -11.95 10.74 -0.48
C GLU A 81 -11.97 9.84 0.77
N PHE A 82 -11.77 10.42 1.97
CA PHE A 82 -11.80 9.72 3.24
C PHE A 82 -13.05 10.08 4.05
N SER A 83 -13.75 9.06 4.51
CA SER A 83 -14.75 9.19 5.57
C SER A 83 -14.07 9.17 6.94
N VAL A 84 -14.50 10.05 7.84
CA VAL A 84 -13.97 10.15 9.20
C VAL A 84 -14.92 9.45 10.18
N TYR A 85 -14.35 8.70 11.11
CA TYR A 85 -15.09 8.10 12.22
C TYR A 85 -14.39 8.32 13.55
N LEU A 86 -15.15 8.41 14.64
CA LEU A 86 -14.66 8.59 15.99
C LEU A 86 -15.20 7.49 16.92
N GLN A 87 -14.35 7.04 17.84
CA GLN A 87 -14.76 6.26 19.00
C GLN A 87 -14.22 6.92 20.27
N SER A 88 -15.08 7.14 21.26
CA SER A 88 -14.83 7.99 22.44
C SER A 88 -13.64 7.61 23.34
N SER A 89 -12.99 6.48 23.10
CA SER A 89 -11.88 5.95 23.89
C SER A 89 -10.71 5.44 23.04
N GLN A 90 -10.79 5.56 21.71
CA GLN A 90 -9.89 4.92 20.75
C GLN A 90 -9.60 5.84 19.57
N GLY A 91 -9.88 7.14 19.73
CA GLY A 91 -9.54 8.15 18.76
C GLY A 91 -10.31 8.05 17.45
N TYR A 92 -9.62 8.53 16.41
CA TYR A 92 -10.16 8.66 15.07
C TYR A 92 -9.78 7.48 14.18
N LEU A 93 -10.60 7.27 13.17
CA LEU A 93 -10.37 6.34 12.08
C LEU A 93 -10.71 7.05 10.77
N LEU A 94 -9.83 6.94 9.78
CA LEU A 94 -10.11 7.36 8.41
C LEU A 94 -10.37 6.15 7.54
N ARG A 95 -11.38 6.21 6.66
CA ARG A 95 -11.71 5.13 5.73
C ARG A 95 -11.77 5.67 4.31
N GLY A 96 -10.95 5.08 3.45
CA GLY A 96 -10.93 5.32 2.02
C GLY A 96 -11.46 4.12 1.25
N THR A 97 -12.23 4.35 0.19
CA THR A 97 -12.72 3.27 -0.70
C THR A 97 -12.64 3.63 -2.16
N VAL A 98 -12.30 2.64 -2.97
CA VAL A 98 -12.35 2.67 -4.44
C VAL A 98 -12.94 1.35 -4.93
N ASP A 99 -13.17 1.24 -6.23
CA ASP A 99 -13.59 -0.04 -6.78
C ASP A 99 -12.54 -1.12 -6.50
N GLY A 100 -12.99 -2.24 -5.94
CA GLY A 100 -12.11 -3.35 -5.54
C GLY A 100 -11.19 -3.11 -4.34
N GLY A 101 -11.27 -1.97 -3.62
CA GLY A 101 -10.32 -1.66 -2.54
C GLY A 101 -10.85 -0.80 -1.38
N GLU A 102 -10.33 -1.06 -0.18
CA GLU A 102 -10.56 -0.26 1.03
C GLU A 102 -9.27 -0.06 1.83
N VAL A 103 -9.02 1.17 2.27
CA VAL A 103 -8.00 1.47 3.29
C VAL A 103 -8.68 2.01 4.54
N ILE A 104 -8.26 1.50 5.70
CA ILE A 104 -8.64 1.97 7.02
C ILE A 104 -7.38 2.39 7.76
N ILE A 105 -7.37 3.63 8.22
CA ILE A 105 -6.30 4.25 8.99
C ILE A 105 -6.79 4.45 10.41
N VAL A 106 -5.99 4.04 11.39
CA VAL A 106 -6.24 4.21 12.82
C VAL A 106 -4.99 4.71 13.52
N ASP A 107 -5.11 5.10 14.79
CA ASP A 107 -3.96 5.39 15.64
C ASP A 107 -2.88 4.30 15.48
N ASN A 108 -1.72 4.71 14.97
CA ASN A 108 -0.53 3.86 14.84
C ASN A 108 -0.72 2.57 14.00
N GLY A 109 -1.61 2.56 13.00
CA GLY A 109 -1.67 1.44 12.05
C GLY A 109 -2.68 1.59 10.91
N ALA A 110 -2.66 0.62 10.00
CA ALA A 110 -3.59 0.59 8.88
C ALA A 110 -4.06 -0.83 8.51
N GLN A 111 -5.25 -0.93 7.92
CA GLN A 111 -5.74 -2.13 7.23
C GLN A 111 -6.01 -1.78 5.77
N LEU A 112 -5.42 -2.54 4.85
CA LEU A 112 -5.67 -2.43 3.42
C LEU A 112 -6.37 -3.71 2.97
N THR A 113 -7.45 -3.58 2.20
CA THR A 113 -8.21 -4.72 1.70
C THR A 113 -8.41 -4.58 0.20
N ARG A 114 -7.91 -5.55 -0.56
CA ARG A 114 -8.36 -5.81 -1.93
C ARG A 114 -9.55 -6.73 -1.89
N THR A 115 -10.65 -6.33 -2.51
CA THR A 115 -11.87 -7.12 -2.61
C THR A 115 -12.06 -7.64 -4.03
N GLY A 116 -12.25 -8.95 -4.16
CA GLY A 116 -12.45 -9.57 -5.47
C GLY A 116 -11.14 -9.82 -6.19
N THR A 117 -11.25 -10.03 -7.49
CA THR A 117 -10.13 -10.32 -8.38
C THR A 117 -9.65 -9.03 -9.05
N THR A 118 -8.33 -8.88 -9.13
CA THR A 118 -7.65 -7.83 -9.89
C THR A 118 -6.78 -8.47 -10.95
N ILE A 119 -6.84 -7.95 -12.17
CA ILE A 119 -5.92 -8.33 -13.25
C ILE A 119 -4.79 -7.30 -13.29
N LEU A 120 -3.56 -7.73 -13.01
CA LEU A 120 -2.38 -6.87 -13.11
C LEU A 120 -1.94 -6.74 -14.58
N PRO A 121 -1.60 -5.52 -15.03
CA PRO A 121 -1.04 -5.29 -16.36
C PRO A 121 0.15 -6.20 -16.69
N ALA A 122 0.20 -6.66 -17.94
CA ALA A 122 1.28 -7.54 -18.40
C ALA A 122 2.60 -6.77 -18.60
N ALA A 123 3.67 -7.30 -18.00
CA ALA A 123 5.05 -6.81 -17.99
C ALA A 123 5.70 -6.42 -19.35
N LEU A 124 5.12 -6.79 -20.50
CA LEU A 124 5.68 -6.45 -21.82
C LEU A 124 4.96 -5.31 -22.55
N ASN A 125 3.79 -4.89 -22.07
CA ASN A 125 2.94 -3.92 -22.81
C ASN A 125 2.77 -2.58 -22.08
N THR A 126 3.16 -2.49 -20.82
CA THR A 126 3.14 -1.26 -20.03
C THR A 126 4.57 -0.94 -19.62
N GLY A 127 5.11 0.21 -20.03
CA GLY A 127 6.17 0.86 -19.25
C GLY A 127 5.63 1.26 -17.88
N GLY A 128 6.43 1.99 -17.08
CA GLY A 128 5.98 2.53 -15.80
C GLY A 128 4.57 3.14 -15.88
N VAL A 129 3.67 2.66 -15.03
CA VAL A 129 2.31 3.20 -14.88
C VAL A 129 2.31 4.13 -13.69
N THR A 130 1.87 5.36 -13.89
CA THR A 130 1.75 6.35 -12.82
C THR A 130 0.34 6.34 -12.26
N TYR A 131 0.22 6.33 -10.94
CA TYR A 131 -1.01 6.46 -10.19
C TYR A 131 -0.95 7.76 -9.38
N GLY A 132 -1.97 8.60 -9.50
CA GLY A 132 -2.08 9.87 -8.80
C GLY A 132 -3.30 9.93 -7.89
N GLY A 133 -3.21 10.68 -6.80
CA GLY A 133 -4.35 10.86 -5.90
C GLY A 133 -4.05 11.67 -4.66
N THR A 134 -4.90 11.54 -3.65
CA THR A 134 -4.80 12.28 -2.40
C THR A 134 -4.18 11.44 -1.28
N TYR A 135 -3.42 12.13 -0.44
CA TYR A 135 -2.94 11.65 0.84
C TYR A 135 -3.77 12.28 1.95
N GLY A 136 -4.24 11.48 2.89
CA GLY A 136 -4.93 11.95 4.09
C GLY A 136 -4.50 11.14 5.30
N GLY A 137 -4.17 11.81 6.40
CA GLY A 137 -3.68 11.16 7.60
C GLY A 137 -3.98 11.91 8.88
N ILE A 138 -3.75 11.21 9.99
CA ILE A 138 -3.78 11.74 11.35
C ILE A 138 -2.37 11.72 11.91
N VAL A 139 -2.05 12.74 12.72
CA VAL A 139 -0.81 12.84 13.47
C VAL A 139 -1.20 12.79 14.95
N VAL A 140 -0.77 11.72 15.62
CA VAL A 140 -1.15 11.40 17.00
C VAL A 140 0.05 11.48 17.92
N ASP A 141 -0.14 11.98 19.14
CA ASP A 141 0.89 12.06 20.19
C ASP A 141 0.79 10.91 21.23
N GLY A 142 0.01 9.88 20.92
CA GLY A 142 -0.19 8.70 21.75
C GLY A 142 -1.37 7.85 21.31
N THR A 143 -1.66 6.79 22.07
CA THR A 143 -2.79 5.91 21.78
C THR A 143 -4.11 6.52 22.25
N GLY A 144 -5.15 6.51 21.41
CA GLY A 144 -6.48 6.99 21.76
C GLY A 144 -6.57 8.51 21.75
N ASP A 145 -5.84 9.16 20.85
CA ASP A 145 -5.85 10.61 20.71
C ASP A 145 -7.22 11.09 20.19
N MET A 146 -7.88 11.93 20.99
CA MET A 146 -9.21 12.47 20.73
C MET A 146 -9.17 13.84 20.04
N SER A 147 -7.98 14.37 19.77
CA SER A 147 -7.80 15.64 19.07
C SER A 147 -6.53 15.61 18.22
N PRO A 148 -6.41 14.62 17.30
CA PRO A 148 -5.24 14.51 16.46
C PRO A 148 -5.12 15.71 15.52
N SER A 149 -3.89 16.07 15.20
CA SER A 149 -3.62 16.91 14.04
C SER A 149 -3.92 16.12 12.75
N THR A 150 -4.23 16.83 11.66
CA THR A 150 -4.44 16.21 10.35
C THR A 150 -3.36 16.59 9.38
N ILE A 151 -3.05 15.67 8.46
CA ILE A 151 -2.11 15.94 7.39
C ILE A 151 -2.69 15.49 6.05
N SER A 152 -2.49 16.31 5.03
CA SER A 152 -2.92 16.02 3.67
C SER A 152 -1.79 16.27 2.68
N GLY A 153 -1.93 15.77 1.45
CA GLY A 153 -0.96 15.98 0.38
C GLY A 153 -1.41 15.34 -0.94
N ILE A 154 -0.53 15.41 -1.93
CA ILE A 154 -0.71 14.80 -3.26
C ILE A 154 0.24 13.63 -3.39
N VAL A 155 -0.26 12.47 -3.80
CA VAL A 155 0.53 11.26 -3.98
C VAL A 155 0.72 10.98 -5.46
N GLU A 156 1.93 10.56 -5.81
CA GLU A 156 2.27 9.97 -7.10
C GLU A 156 3.05 8.67 -6.86
N ILE A 157 2.56 7.56 -7.40
CA ILE A 157 3.24 6.25 -7.37
C ILE A 157 3.50 5.80 -8.79
N GLU A 158 4.73 5.41 -9.08
CA GLU A 158 5.11 4.74 -10.31
C GLU A 158 5.26 3.24 -10.06
N VAL A 159 4.56 2.44 -10.87
CA VAL A 159 4.64 0.97 -10.86
C VAL A 159 5.23 0.52 -12.18
N ASP A 160 6.40 -0.11 -12.11
CA ASP A 160 7.00 -0.82 -13.23
C ASP A 160 6.61 -2.30 -13.17
N PHE A 161 5.68 -2.72 -14.02
CA PHE A 161 5.26 -4.12 -14.12
C PHE A 161 6.27 -5.00 -14.86
N HIS A 162 7.25 -4.42 -15.56
CA HIS A 162 8.36 -5.16 -16.17
C HIS A 162 9.37 -5.59 -15.10
N ASP A 163 9.79 -4.64 -14.28
CA ASP A 163 10.79 -4.84 -13.24
C ASP A 163 10.20 -5.28 -11.89
N TYR A 164 8.87 -5.34 -11.79
CA TYR A 164 8.15 -5.56 -10.53
C TYR A 164 8.59 -4.59 -9.45
N ALA A 165 8.62 -3.30 -9.79
CA ALA A 165 9.17 -2.25 -8.96
C ALA A 165 8.14 -1.16 -8.69
N VAL A 166 8.15 -0.60 -7.48
CA VAL A 166 7.27 0.48 -7.05
C VAL A 166 8.09 1.57 -6.38
N SER A 167 7.86 2.82 -6.76
CA SER A 167 8.41 4.00 -6.06
C SER A 167 7.42 5.16 -6.14
N GLY A 168 7.66 6.24 -5.40
CA GLY A 168 6.75 7.37 -5.47
C GLY A 168 7.11 8.53 -4.55
N SER A 169 6.17 9.46 -4.41
CA SER A 169 6.31 10.61 -3.53
C SER A 169 4.96 11.09 -2.99
N ILE A 170 5.01 11.79 -1.86
CA ILE A 170 3.90 12.55 -1.32
C ILE A 170 4.36 13.99 -1.21
N SER A 171 3.74 14.86 -1.99
CA SER A 171 4.14 16.26 -2.15
C SER A 171 3.06 17.23 -1.67
N ASN A 172 3.45 18.51 -1.56
CA ASN A 172 2.54 19.60 -1.19
C ASN A 172 1.81 19.31 0.13
N ARG A 173 2.55 18.77 1.09
CA ARG A 173 1.96 18.30 2.35
C ARG A 173 1.57 19.48 3.23
N VAL A 174 0.39 19.40 3.84
CA VAL A 174 -0.15 20.43 4.72
C VAL A 174 -0.67 19.80 6.00
N LEU A 175 -0.08 20.18 7.13
CA LEU A 175 -0.50 19.85 8.48
C LEU A 175 -1.50 20.90 8.98
N ASP A 176 -2.61 20.45 9.59
CA ASP A 176 -3.68 21.27 10.16
C ASP A 176 -4.13 22.40 9.22
N GLU A 177 -4.23 22.07 7.93
CA GLU A 177 -4.64 22.96 6.82
C GLU A 177 -3.79 24.22 6.61
N THR A 178 -2.72 24.42 7.41
CA THR A 178 -2.04 25.71 7.52
C THR A 178 -0.53 25.63 7.53
N ILE A 179 0.05 24.52 8.00
CA ILE A 179 1.49 24.36 8.17
C ILE A 179 2.01 23.52 7.02
N ALA A 180 2.87 24.09 6.17
CA ALA A 180 3.54 23.33 5.12
C ALA A 180 4.51 22.31 5.75
N ALA A 181 4.35 21.03 5.42
CA ALA A 181 5.23 19.95 5.81
C ALA A 181 6.16 19.56 4.66
N ASN A 182 7.30 18.96 4.98
CA ASN A 182 8.26 18.51 3.97
C ASN A 182 7.70 17.30 3.20
N ASP A 183 8.04 17.20 1.92
CA ASP A 183 7.62 16.08 1.09
C ASP A 183 8.17 14.73 1.60
N ILE A 184 7.49 13.65 1.27
CA ILE A 184 7.90 12.27 1.55
C ILE A 184 8.35 11.63 0.24
N THR A 185 9.50 10.96 0.26
CA THR A 185 9.91 10.02 -0.79
C THR A 185 9.51 8.61 -0.37
N LEU A 186 8.87 7.88 -1.27
CA LEU A 186 8.58 6.45 -1.12
C LEU A 186 9.69 5.69 -1.85
N ASP A 187 10.60 5.09 -1.09
CA ASP A 187 11.80 4.47 -1.63
C ASP A 187 11.45 3.24 -2.48
N LEU A 188 12.24 2.98 -3.53
CA LEU A 188 12.04 1.84 -4.42
C LEU A 188 11.88 0.52 -3.66
N THR A 189 10.82 -0.23 -3.97
CA THR A 189 10.55 -1.57 -3.42
C THR A 189 10.01 -2.52 -4.49
N ASP A 190 9.92 -3.81 -4.13
CA ASP A 190 9.41 -4.86 -4.99
C ASP A 190 7.87 -4.94 -4.96
N LEU A 191 7.28 -5.25 -6.11
CA LEU A 191 5.88 -5.60 -6.30
C LEU A 191 5.70 -7.12 -6.27
N ILE A 192 4.90 -7.62 -5.34
CA ILE A 192 4.61 -9.06 -5.19
C ILE A 192 3.11 -9.26 -5.14
N ASP A 193 2.54 -9.98 -6.11
CA ASP A 193 1.10 -10.29 -6.19
C ASP A 193 0.16 -9.05 -6.07
N GLY A 194 0.63 -7.93 -6.63
CA GLY A 194 -0.06 -6.64 -6.59
C GLY A 194 -0.01 -5.95 -5.23
N ALA A 195 0.85 -6.40 -4.32
CA ALA A 195 1.14 -5.79 -3.04
C ALA A 195 2.58 -5.28 -3.00
N PHE A 196 2.83 -4.25 -2.20
CA PHE A 196 4.17 -3.72 -1.98
C PHE A 196 4.30 -3.16 -0.55
N GLU A 197 5.53 -3.22 -0.03
CA GLU A 197 5.92 -2.66 1.27
C GLU A 197 7.33 -2.10 1.14
N GLY A 198 7.55 -0.86 1.58
CA GLY A 198 8.84 -0.20 1.46
C GLY A 198 9.07 0.81 2.57
N THR A 199 10.20 1.52 2.49
CA THR A 199 10.58 2.57 3.44
C THR A 199 10.31 3.95 2.88
N THR A 200 10.21 4.93 3.77
CA THR A 200 10.10 6.34 3.39
C THR A 200 11.27 7.15 3.91
N THR A 201 11.58 8.22 3.18
CA THR A 201 12.53 9.26 3.59
C THR A 201 11.90 10.66 3.48
N GLY A 202 12.45 11.63 4.23
CA GLY A 202 11.87 12.96 4.35
C GLY A 202 10.67 12.97 5.31
N GLY A 203 9.75 13.91 5.11
CA GLY A 203 8.47 13.92 5.82
C GLY A 203 8.34 14.82 7.05
N ASP A 204 9.34 15.63 7.41
CA ASP A 204 9.30 16.51 8.58
C ASP A 204 8.04 17.39 8.62
N LEU A 205 7.45 17.56 9.81
CA LEU A 205 6.23 18.35 9.98
C LEU A 205 6.46 19.87 10.11
N ASN A 206 7.73 20.32 10.06
CA ASN A 206 8.14 21.74 10.17
C ASN A 206 7.57 22.48 11.40
N THR A 207 7.13 21.75 12.42
CA THR A 207 6.55 22.29 13.66
C THR A 207 7.18 21.60 14.87
N GLY A 208 7.36 22.34 15.96
CA GLY A 208 7.79 21.78 17.25
C GLY A 208 9.16 21.09 17.28
N GLY A 209 9.97 21.20 16.22
CA GLY A 209 11.21 20.42 16.08
C GLY A 209 10.97 18.94 15.78
N LEU A 210 9.76 18.57 15.33
CA LEU A 210 9.43 17.21 14.88
C LEU A 210 10.14 16.93 13.57
N VAL A 211 11.13 16.05 13.63
CA VAL A 211 11.91 15.57 12.49
C VAL A 211 11.49 14.15 12.21
N ALA A 212 11.10 13.87 10.98
CA ALA A 212 10.69 12.55 10.57
C ALA A 212 11.86 11.56 10.68
N SER A 213 11.58 10.39 11.26
CA SER A 213 12.44 9.24 11.07
C SER A 213 12.13 8.58 9.72
N ALA A 214 12.95 7.60 9.33
CA ALA A 214 12.51 6.66 8.30
C ALA A 214 11.15 6.06 8.69
N GLY A 215 10.21 6.06 7.76
CA GLY A 215 8.90 5.45 7.92
C GLY A 215 8.74 4.21 7.04
N THR A 216 7.53 3.69 7.00
CA THR A 216 7.15 2.57 6.13
C THR A 216 5.93 2.93 5.32
N TYR A 217 5.84 2.42 4.10
CA TYR A 217 4.63 2.51 3.30
C TYR A 217 4.24 1.13 2.79
N THR A 218 2.94 0.90 2.67
CA THR A 218 2.36 -0.32 2.09
C THR A 218 1.29 0.04 1.09
N GLY A 219 1.05 -0.83 0.11
CA GLY A 219 -0.04 -0.62 -0.83
C GLY A 219 -0.50 -1.89 -1.53
N LEU A 220 -1.70 -1.80 -2.09
CA LEU A 220 -2.34 -2.83 -2.90
C LEU A 220 -2.84 -2.20 -4.20
N ILE A 221 -2.50 -2.84 -5.32
CA ILE A 221 -3.15 -2.62 -6.61
C ILE A 221 -4.52 -3.30 -6.57
N VAL A 222 -5.56 -2.52 -6.84
CA VAL A 222 -6.97 -2.91 -6.74
C VAL A 222 -7.76 -2.46 -7.97
N GLY A 223 -9.04 -2.82 -8.00
CA GLY A 223 -9.91 -2.66 -9.17
C GLY A 223 -9.81 -3.87 -10.11
N PRO A 224 -10.83 -4.12 -10.94
CA PRO A 224 -10.87 -5.29 -11.82
C PRO A 224 -9.70 -5.35 -12.82
N ASN A 225 -9.14 -4.20 -13.21
CA ASN A 225 -8.05 -4.07 -14.19
C ASN A 225 -6.78 -3.43 -13.58
N GLY A 226 -6.67 -3.37 -12.26
CA GLY A 226 -5.53 -2.76 -11.58
C GLY A 226 -5.46 -1.23 -11.74
N GLU A 227 -6.60 -0.58 -11.98
CA GLU A 227 -6.72 0.86 -12.23
C GLU A 227 -6.55 1.73 -10.99
N HIS A 228 -6.50 1.12 -9.81
CA HIS A 228 -6.44 1.83 -8.54
C HIS A 228 -5.32 1.31 -7.63
N ILE A 229 -4.86 2.18 -6.74
CA ILE A 229 -4.03 1.80 -5.59
C ILE A 229 -4.70 2.32 -4.32
N ILE A 230 -4.77 1.46 -3.31
CA ILE A 230 -4.95 1.88 -1.93
C ILE A 230 -3.63 1.68 -1.19
N GLY A 231 -3.34 2.55 -0.23
CA GLY A 231 -2.10 2.43 0.50
C GLY A 231 -2.12 3.12 1.85
N ALA A 232 -1.07 2.88 2.63
CA ALA A 232 -0.87 3.52 3.92
C ALA A 232 0.60 3.89 4.12
N VAL A 233 0.84 4.94 4.90
CA VAL A 233 2.16 5.41 5.32
C VAL A 233 2.15 5.57 6.84
N THR A 234 3.20 5.07 7.48
CA THR A 234 3.46 5.27 8.91
C THR A 234 4.83 5.92 9.07
N ILE A 235 4.87 7.10 9.71
CA ILE A 235 6.12 7.80 10.01
C ILE A 235 6.16 8.09 11.50
N THR A 236 7.23 7.67 12.16
CA THR A 236 7.51 8.12 13.52
C THR A 236 8.28 9.43 13.46
N HIS A 237 7.86 10.43 14.22
CA HIS A 237 8.54 11.70 14.32
C HIS A 237 9.38 11.72 15.59
N THR A 238 10.66 12.04 15.45
CA THR A 238 11.58 12.21 16.58
C THR A 238 11.52 13.64 17.10
N GLY A 239 11.58 13.79 18.43
CA GLY A 239 11.42 15.09 19.10
C GLY A 239 10.79 14.92 20.47
N VAL A 240 9.77 15.72 20.76
CA VAL A 240 8.92 15.58 21.95
C VAL A 240 7.81 14.54 21.68
N ASP A 241 7.60 13.66 22.65
CA ASP A 241 6.39 12.85 22.83
C ASP A 241 6.04 11.73 21.81
N GLY A 242 7.00 11.22 21.03
CA GLY A 242 6.80 9.95 20.29
C GLY A 242 5.66 10.01 19.27
N VAL A 243 5.50 11.17 18.63
CA VAL A 243 4.46 11.46 17.65
C VAL A 243 4.52 10.50 16.46
N VAL A 244 3.37 9.95 16.08
CA VAL A 244 3.22 9.07 14.92
C VAL A 244 2.28 9.71 13.93
N GLU A 245 2.72 9.80 12.68
CA GLU A 245 1.86 10.08 11.55
C GLU A 245 1.41 8.77 10.93
N GLN A 246 0.09 8.62 10.79
CA GLN A 246 -0.53 7.54 10.06
C GLN A 246 -1.42 8.12 8.97
N GLY A 247 -1.09 7.85 7.71
CA GLY A 247 -1.89 8.27 6.58
C GLY A 247 -2.27 7.16 5.64
N GLY A 248 -3.30 7.42 4.86
CA GLY A 248 -3.82 6.59 3.79
C GLY A 248 -3.69 7.31 2.45
N MET A 249 -3.68 6.51 1.39
CA MET A 249 -3.68 6.99 0.01
C MET A 249 -4.71 6.24 -0.81
N ILE A 250 -5.37 6.98 -1.70
CA ILE A 250 -6.33 6.47 -2.68
C ILE A 250 -5.95 7.06 -4.03
N LEU A 251 -5.53 6.20 -4.95
CA LEU A 251 -4.93 6.60 -6.22
C LEU A 251 -5.64 5.95 -7.40
N SER A 252 -5.58 6.62 -8.53
CA SER A 252 -6.01 6.12 -9.84
C SER A 252 -4.96 6.40 -10.90
N GLN A 253 -4.90 5.57 -11.94
CA GLN A 253 -4.10 5.81 -13.14
C GLN A 253 -4.52 7.09 -13.88
#